data_AF-A0A059LAP2-F1
#
_entry.id   AF-A0A059LAP2-F1
#
_cell.length_a   1.000
_cell.length_b   1.000
_cell.length_c   1.000
_cell.angle_alpha   90.00
_cell.angle_beta   90.00
_cell.angle_gamma   90.00
#
_symmetry.space_group_name_H-M   'P 1'
#
loop_
_entity.id
_entity.type
_entity.pdbx_description
1 polymer ?
#
loop_
_entity_poly.entity_id
_entity_poly.type
_entity_poly.pdbx_seq_one_letter_code
_entity_poly.pdbx_strand_id
1 'polypeptide(L)'
;MGALRGELRRDAGSGLGYALRAGTAPLLLPPALAAFLGEVRLALRAVLDARGLSSQDKYRFLRELRHAHGRAALMLSGGGSFGFFHFGVVRALLALQLMPRVVSGSSAGAIGAAILASASPADRKALLEEFPGERSMDFMAHSSTGHMVRHLVAQGTTQDTEFFVAKIKALLGEEVTFADAYERSGLVLNVSVVPADTREPARI
;
A
#
# COMPACT_ATOMS: atom_id res chain seq x y z
N MET A 1 -28.15 -1.05 -4.51
CA MET A 1 -27.39 -1.63 -3.37
C MET A 1 -26.06 -2.31 -3.73
N GLY A 2 -25.76 -2.64 -5.00
CA GLY A 2 -24.51 -3.33 -5.38
C GLY A 2 -23.22 -2.50 -5.30
N ALA A 3 -23.27 -1.21 -5.69
CA ALA A 3 -22.09 -0.34 -5.70
C ALA A 3 -21.52 -0.05 -4.29
N LEU A 4 -22.38 0.16 -3.29
CA LEU A 4 -21.97 0.35 -1.89
C LEU A 4 -21.26 -0.89 -1.32
N ARG A 5 -21.74 -2.09 -1.68
CA ARG A 5 -21.12 -3.37 -1.29
C ARG A 5 -19.72 -3.52 -1.89
N GLY A 6 -19.51 -3.07 -3.13
CA GLY A 6 -18.22 -3.10 -3.79
C GLY A 6 -17.20 -2.18 -3.12
N GLU A 7 -17.58 -0.94 -2.84
CA GLU A 7 -16.66 0.05 -2.25
C GLU A 7 -16.33 -0.22 -0.78
N LEU A 8 -17.31 -0.66 0.03
CA LEU A 8 -17.06 -1.01 1.44
C LEU A 8 -16.25 -2.31 1.59
N ARG A 9 -16.40 -3.27 0.67
CA ARG A 9 -15.54 -4.47 0.64
C ARG A 9 -14.11 -4.17 0.22
N ARG A 10 -13.90 -3.12 -0.59
CA ARG A 10 -12.58 -2.67 -1.09
C ARG A 10 -11.77 -1.89 -0.05
N ASP A 11 -12.35 -1.52 1.08
CA ASP A 11 -11.67 -0.83 2.19
C ASP A 11 -11.36 -1.78 3.36
N ALA A 12 -10.94 -3.01 3.03
CA ALA A 12 -10.78 -4.11 3.99
C ALA A 12 -9.69 -3.87 5.06
N GLY A 13 -8.73 -2.98 4.79
CA GLY A 13 -7.69 -2.60 5.75
C GLY A 13 -8.07 -1.44 6.68
N SER A 14 -9.24 -0.81 6.51
CA SER A 14 -9.71 0.24 7.43
C SER A 14 -10.42 -0.35 8.66
N GLY A 15 -10.35 0.36 9.79
CA GLY A 15 -11.10 0.00 11.01
C GLY A 15 -12.62 -0.10 10.79
N LEU A 16 -13.16 0.67 9.83
CA LEU A 16 -14.56 0.61 9.40
C LEU A 16 -14.86 -0.64 8.57
N GLY A 17 -14.02 -0.97 7.58
CA GLY A 17 -14.14 -2.21 6.80
C GLY A 17 -14.03 -3.45 7.68
N TYR A 18 -13.21 -3.36 8.73
CA TYR A 18 -13.06 -4.36 9.77
C TYR A 18 -14.32 -4.52 10.64
N ALA A 19 -14.89 -3.42 11.17
CA ALA A 19 -16.12 -3.46 11.97
C ALA A 19 -17.34 -4.03 11.22
N LEU A 20 -17.30 -3.97 9.88
CA LEU A 20 -18.36 -4.47 9.00
C LEU A 20 -18.19 -5.95 8.61
N ARG A 21 -16.99 -6.56 8.78
CA ARG A 21 -16.79 -8.00 8.56
C ARG A 21 -17.21 -8.80 9.79
N ALA A 22 -18.13 -9.74 9.60
CA ALA A 22 -18.47 -10.72 10.63
C ALA A 22 -17.39 -11.82 10.67
N GLY A 23 -16.91 -12.18 11.87
CA GLY A 23 -16.15 -13.42 12.10
C GLY A 23 -14.63 -13.32 12.11
N THR A 24 -14.02 -12.16 11.86
CA THR A 24 -12.57 -11.97 12.00
C THR A 24 -12.28 -11.10 13.23
N ALA A 25 -12.40 -11.63 14.45
CA ALA A 25 -11.81 -10.96 15.62
C ALA A 25 -10.28 -10.99 15.42
N PRO A 26 -9.53 -9.88 15.54
CA PRO A 26 -8.10 -9.97 15.37
C PRO A 26 -7.54 -10.62 16.64
N LEU A 27 -6.39 -11.27 16.55
CA LEU A 27 -5.85 -11.98 17.69
C LEU A 27 -5.57 -11.09 18.93
N LEU A 28 -5.63 -9.75 18.85
CA LEU A 28 -5.16 -8.84 19.90
C LEU A 28 -5.85 -7.45 19.94
N LEU A 29 -7.13 -7.31 19.61
CA LEU A 29 -7.76 -5.97 19.73
C LEU A 29 -7.98 -5.60 21.21
N PRO A 30 -7.53 -4.43 21.69
CA PRO A 30 -7.84 -4.00 23.07
C PRO A 30 -9.35 -3.94 23.32
N PRO A 31 -9.85 -4.36 24.50
CA PRO A 31 -11.29 -4.41 24.78
C PRO A 31 -12.02 -3.07 24.56
N ALA A 32 -11.38 -1.96 24.93
CA ALA A 32 -11.93 -0.62 24.73
C ALA A 32 -12.14 -0.28 23.25
N LEU A 33 -11.18 -0.66 22.39
CA LEU A 33 -11.31 -0.45 20.95
C LEU A 33 -12.37 -1.36 20.33
N ALA A 34 -12.50 -2.59 20.83
CA ALA A 34 -13.51 -3.53 20.36
C ALA A 34 -14.93 -3.03 20.71
N ALA A 35 -15.12 -2.51 21.93
CA ALA A 35 -16.37 -1.88 22.35
C ALA A 35 -16.70 -0.66 21.46
N PHE A 36 -15.73 0.23 21.24
CA PHE A 36 -15.92 1.39 20.37
C PHE A 36 -16.34 1.00 18.94
N LEU A 37 -15.66 0.03 18.32
CA LEU A 37 -16.02 -0.44 16.98
C LEU A 37 -17.39 -1.13 16.95
N GLY A 38 -17.76 -1.83 18.02
CA GLY A 38 -19.10 -2.38 18.22
C GLY A 38 -20.16 -1.29 18.19
N GLU A 39 -19.92 -0.18 18.89
CA GLU A 39 -20.85 0.94 18.98
C GLU A 39 -20.97 1.71 17.67
N VAL A 40 -19.86 1.93 16.97
CA VAL A 40 -19.86 2.48 15.61
C VAL A 40 -20.71 1.61 14.68
N ARG A 41 -20.60 0.28 14.77
CA ARG A 41 -21.39 -0.64 13.95
C ARG A 41 -22.89 -0.57 14.27
N LEU A 42 -23.25 -0.45 15.55
CA LEU A 42 -24.64 -0.29 15.97
C LEU A 42 -25.23 1.03 15.46
N ALA A 43 -24.51 2.14 15.63
CA ALA A 43 -24.93 3.45 15.13
C ALA A 43 -25.12 3.45 13.60
N LEU A 44 -24.18 2.87 12.85
CA LEU A 44 -24.28 2.72 11.40
C LEU A 44 -25.50 1.90 10.99
N ARG A 45 -25.80 0.80 11.69
CA ARG A 45 -27.00 0.00 11.43
C ARG A 45 -28.27 0.76 11.71
N ALA A 46 -28.34 1.52 12.81
CA ALA A 46 -29.50 2.32 13.14
C ALA A 46 -29.84 3.32 12.01
N VAL A 47 -28.83 3.97 11.42
CA VAL A 47 -29.03 4.86 10.27
C VAL A 47 -29.49 4.10 9.02
N LEU A 48 -28.90 2.92 8.76
CA LEU A 48 -29.26 2.08 7.63
C LEU A 48 -30.70 1.54 7.73
N ASP A 49 -31.16 1.23 8.93
CA ASP A 49 -32.48 0.63 9.20
C ASP A 49 -33.58 1.69 9.43
N ALA A 50 -33.20 2.97 9.59
CA ALA A 50 -34.13 4.07 9.77
C ALA A 50 -35.12 4.17 8.59
N ARG A 51 -36.42 3.95 8.87
CA ARG A 51 -37.48 4.00 7.85
C ARG A 51 -37.81 5.41 7.37
N GLY A 52 -37.49 6.43 8.18
CA GLY A 52 -37.71 7.84 7.85
C GLY A 52 -36.66 8.47 6.92
N LEU A 53 -35.60 7.73 6.57
CA LEU A 53 -34.55 8.21 5.68
C LEU A 53 -34.66 7.56 4.31
N SER A 54 -34.60 8.37 3.26
CA SER A 54 -34.53 7.86 1.89
C SER A 54 -33.21 7.11 1.65
N SER A 55 -33.20 6.23 0.65
CA SER A 55 -31.96 5.56 0.22
C SER A 55 -30.88 6.53 -0.22
N GLN A 56 -31.26 7.70 -0.75
CA GLN A 56 -30.34 8.73 -1.21
C GLN A 56 -29.69 9.47 -0.03
N ASP A 57 -30.45 9.75 1.02
CA ASP A 57 -29.92 10.39 2.24
C ASP A 57 -28.96 9.46 2.98
N LYS A 58 -29.33 8.17 3.10
CA LYS A 58 -28.44 7.14 3.65
C LYS A 58 -27.14 7.05 2.85
N TYR A 59 -27.22 7.06 1.52
CA TYR A 59 -26.04 7.07 0.65
C TYR A 59 -25.16 8.30 0.89
N ARG A 60 -25.76 9.49 0.92
CA ARG A 60 -25.04 10.76 1.13
C ARG A 60 -24.32 10.75 2.49
N PHE A 61 -25.03 10.38 3.55
CA PHE A 61 -24.47 10.27 4.90
C PHE A 61 -23.27 9.31 4.95
N LEU A 62 -23.40 8.10 4.41
CA LEU A 62 -22.32 7.11 4.43
C LEU A 62 -21.11 7.55 3.61
N ARG A 63 -21.36 8.25 2.50
CA ARG A 63 -20.30 8.81 1.66
C ARG A 63 -19.53 9.89 2.42
N GLU A 64 -20.24 10.83 3.04
CA GLU A 64 -19.64 11.91 3.84
C GLU A 64 -18.89 11.37 5.05
N LEU A 65 -19.49 10.44 5.79
CA LEU A 65 -18.84 9.77 6.92
C LEU A 65 -17.54 9.09 6.51
N ARG A 66 -17.54 8.37 5.38
CA ARG A 66 -16.32 7.75 4.84
C ARG A 66 -15.26 8.79 4.49
N HIS A 67 -15.66 9.93 3.92
CA HIS A 67 -14.71 11.01 3.62
C HIS A 67 -14.13 11.61 4.91
N ALA A 68 -14.96 11.83 5.93
CA ALA A 68 -14.53 12.38 7.22
C ALA A 68 -13.64 11.41 8.03
N HIS A 69 -13.97 10.11 8.02
CA HIS A 69 -13.22 9.08 8.74
C HIS A 69 -11.91 8.70 8.04
N GLY A 70 -11.79 8.98 6.74
CA GLY A 70 -10.61 8.64 5.96
C GLY A 70 -10.46 7.15 5.71
N ARG A 71 -9.26 6.76 5.28
CA ARG A 71 -8.91 5.40 4.84
C ARG A 71 -7.59 5.00 5.47
N ALA A 72 -7.44 3.72 5.79
CA ALA A 72 -6.13 3.21 6.19
C ALA A 72 -5.16 3.22 4.99
N ALA A 73 -3.91 3.53 5.27
CA ALA A 73 -2.81 3.44 4.33
C ALA A 73 -1.69 2.58 4.92
N LEU A 74 -1.06 1.75 4.10
CA LEU A 74 0.17 1.04 4.45
C LEU A 74 1.35 1.91 4.02
N MET A 75 2.19 2.33 4.96
CA MET A 75 3.36 3.17 4.68
C MET A 75 4.65 2.35 4.88
N LEU A 76 5.38 2.14 3.78
CA LEU A 76 6.62 1.38 3.75
C LEU A 76 7.80 2.37 3.78
N SER A 77 8.46 2.47 4.93
CA SER A 77 9.61 3.35 5.10
C SER A 77 10.82 2.88 4.29
N GLY A 78 11.73 3.81 3.98
CA GLY A 78 13.06 3.49 3.49
C GLY A 78 13.95 2.85 4.57
N GLY A 79 15.10 2.33 4.16
CA GLY A 79 16.08 1.70 5.06
C GLY A 79 17.14 0.85 4.36
N GLY A 80 17.42 1.12 3.07
CA GLY A 80 18.26 0.24 2.24
C GLY A 80 17.72 -1.19 2.20
N SER A 81 18.61 -2.19 2.31
CA SER A 81 18.21 -3.60 2.32
C SER A 81 17.28 -3.98 3.48
N PHE A 82 17.29 -3.26 4.60
CA PHE A 82 16.35 -3.53 5.70
C PHE A 82 14.90 -3.15 5.36
N GLY A 83 14.69 -2.33 4.31
CA GLY A 83 13.36 -2.05 3.77
C GLY A 83 12.62 -3.30 3.29
N PHE A 84 13.32 -4.40 3.02
CA PHE A 84 12.69 -5.66 2.62
C PHE A 84 11.96 -6.38 3.76
N PHE A 85 12.18 -6.03 5.04
CA PHE A 85 11.39 -6.60 6.14
C PHE A 85 9.89 -6.28 6.04
N HIS A 86 9.55 -5.17 5.38
CA HIS A 86 8.16 -4.81 5.08
C HIS A 86 7.40 -5.92 4.35
N PHE A 87 8.07 -6.75 3.55
CA PHE A 87 7.44 -7.86 2.83
C PHE A 87 6.84 -8.91 3.78
N GLY A 88 7.45 -9.16 4.94
CA GLY A 88 6.88 -10.05 5.95
C GLY A 88 5.53 -9.54 6.48
N VAL A 89 5.44 -8.23 6.75
CA VAL A 89 4.20 -7.57 7.18
C VAL A 89 3.15 -7.64 6.07
N VAL A 90 3.54 -7.33 4.82
CA VAL A 90 2.65 -7.39 3.66
C VAL A 90 2.10 -8.81 3.46
N ARG A 91 2.93 -9.84 3.59
CA ARG A 91 2.51 -11.25 3.51
C ARG A 91 1.45 -11.58 4.57
N ALA A 92 1.66 -11.17 5.81
CA ALA A 92 0.69 -11.37 6.89
C ALA A 92 -0.65 -10.66 6.61
N LEU A 93 -0.59 -9.40 6.17
CA LEU A 93 -1.79 -8.63 5.81
C LEU A 93 -2.55 -9.25 4.64
N LEU A 94 -1.86 -9.79 3.64
CA LEU A 94 -2.51 -10.49 2.53
C LEU A 94 -3.14 -11.81 2.95
N ALA A 95 -2.44 -12.60 3.77
CA ALA A 95 -2.97 -13.86 4.29
C ALA A 95 -4.27 -13.65 5.08
N LEU A 96 -4.36 -12.53 5.81
CA LEU A 96 -5.55 -12.14 6.58
C LEU A 96 -6.57 -11.33 5.77
N GLN A 97 -6.31 -11.04 4.49
CA GLN A 97 -7.13 -10.16 3.64
C GLN A 97 -7.35 -8.75 4.24
N LEU A 98 -6.34 -8.23 4.93
CA LEU A 98 -6.34 -6.93 5.62
C LEU A 98 -5.52 -5.85 4.91
N MET A 99 -5.16 -6.09 3.64
CA MET A 99 -4.36 -5.11 2.89
C MET A 99 -5.11 -3.77 2.75
N PRO A 100 -4.51 -2.66 3.20
CA PRO A 100 -5.03 -1.33 2.92
C PRO A 100 -5.00 -1.05 1.42
N ARG A 101 -6.00 -0.29 0.95
CA ARG A 101 -6.10 0.06 -0.47
C ARG A 101 -5.05 1.08 -0.90
N VAL A 102 -4.63 1.94 0.02
CA VAL A 102 -3.56 2.92 -0.20
C VAL A 102 -2.26 2.31 0.29
N VAL A 103 -1.26 2.27 -0.58
CA VAL A 103 0.10 1.88 -0.24
C VAL A 103 1.01 3.04 -0.59
N SER A 104 1.83 3.46 0.37
CA SER A 104 2.83 4.49 0.17
C SER A 104 4.21 3.97 0.51
N GLY A 105 5.24 4.48 -0.17
CA GLY A 105 6.61 4.16 0.19
C GLY A 105 7.62 5.24 -0.13
N SER A 106 8.79 5.12 0.49
CA SER A 106 9.97 5.95 0.26
C SER A 106 11.21 5.06 0.06
N SER A 107 12.11 5.42 -0.85
CA SER A 107 13.35 4.66 -1.14
C SER A 107 13.06 3.16 -1.38
N ALA A 108 13.73 2.24 -0.68
CA ALA A 108 13.46 0.80 -0.76
C ALA A 108 11.99 0.42 -0.50
N GLY A 109 11.31 1.14 0.40
CA GLY A 109 9.88 0.95 0.65
C GLY A 109 9.01 1.37 -0.54
N ALA A 110 9.43 2.37 -1.33
CA ALA A 110 8.74 2.74 -2.57
C ALA A 110 8.85 1.64 -3.62
N ILE A 111 10.02 0.99 -3.72
CA ILE A 111 10.22 -0.16 -4.62
C ILE A 111 9.27 -1.30 -4.22
N GLY A 112 9.22 -1.65 -2.93
CA GLY A 112 8.30 -2.67 -2.43
C GLY A 112 6.84 -2.31 -2.65
N ALA A 113 6.46 -1.04 -2.43
CA ALA A 113 5.12 -0.54 -2.70
C ALA A 113 4.75 -0.63 -4.19
N ALA A 114 5.67 -0.26 -5.08
CA ALA A 114 5.48 -0.32 -6.52
C ALA A 114 5.34 -1.76 -7.02
N ILE A 115 6.19 -2.67 -6.57
CA ILE A 115 6.09 -4.10 -6.88
C ILE A 115 4.72 -4.65 -6.47
N LEU A 116 4.27 -4.32 -5.26
CA LEU A 116 2.99 -4.74 -4.72
C LEU A 116 1.79 -4.17 -5.52
N ALA A 117 1.88 -2.89 -5.90
CA ALA A 117 0.84 -2.16 -6.64
C ALA A 117 0.89 -2.42 -8.15
N SER A 118 1.94 -3.03 -8.68
CA SER A 118 2.01 -3.46 -10.07
C SER A 118 1.60 -4.93 -10.24
N ALA A 119 1.44 -5.70 -9.16
CA ALA A 119 1.01 -7.09 -9.20
C ALA A 119 -0.53 -7.23 -9.19
N SER A 120 -1.05 -8.15 -10.00
CA SER A 120 -2.47 -8.52 -9.94
C SER A 120 -2.78 -9.16 -8.58
N PRO A 121 -4.04 -9.08 -8.07
CA PRO A 121 -4.40 -9.72 -6.80
C PRO A 121 -4.12 -11.23 -6.75
N ALA A 122 -4.15 -11.92 -7.91
CA ALA A 122 -3.87 -13.34 -8.01
C ALA A 122 -2.37 -13.64 -7.90
N ASP A 123 -1.54 -12.81 -8.54
CA ASP A 123 -0.09 -13.03 -8.61
C ASP A 123 0.65 -12.49 -7.38
N ARG A 124 0.02 -11.55 -6.65
CA ARG A 124 0.64 -10.83 -5.54
C ARG A 124 1.21 -11.75 -4.46
N LYS A 125 0.52 -12.86 -4.15
CA LYS A 125 1.00 -13.80 -3.13
C LYS A 125 2.25 -14.55 -3.61
N ALA A 126 2.23 -15.06 -4.84
CA ALA A 126 3.37 -15.74 -5.44
C ALA A 126 4.58 -14.81 -5.55
N LEU A 127 4.36 -13.57 -5.98
CA LEU A 127 5.40 -12.56 -6.08
C LEU A 127 6.06 -12.31 -4.71
N LEU A 128 5.29 -12.24 -3.63
CA LEU A 128 5.84 -12.05 -2.28
C LEU A 128 6.50 -13.30 -1.68
N GLU A 129 6.21 -14.49 -2.19
CA GLU A 129 6.91 -15.72 -1.81
C GLU A 129 8.28 -15.83 -2.49
N GLU A 130 8.41 -15.24 -3.69
CA GLU A 130 9.68 -15.12 -4.41
C GLU A 130 10.60 -14.00 -3.88
N PHE A 131 10.11 -13.12 -2.99
CA PHE A 131 10.88 -12.05 -2.34
C PHE A 131 11.06 -12.34 -0.83
N PRO A 132 12.28 -12.22 -0.25
CA PRO A 132 13.55 -11.81 -0.84
C PRO A 132 14.36 -13.01 -1.38
N GLY A 133 13.96 -13.58 -2.52
CA GLY A 133 14.77 -14.54 -3.28
C GLY A 133 15.75 -13.83 -4.22
N GLU A 134 16.06 -14.48 -5.35
CA GLU A 134 17.01 -14.01 -6.39
C GLU A 134 16.78 -12.58 -6.88
N ARG A 135 15.56 -12.04 -6.70
CA ARG A 135 15.17 -10.69 -7.16
C ARG A 135 15.54 -9.54 -6.22
N SER A 136 15.95 -9.80 -4.98
CA SER A 136 15.94 -8.76 -3.92
C SER A 136 17.29 -8.21 -3.47
N MET A 137 18.32 -9.05 -3.33
CA MET A 137 19.60 -8.61 -2.72
C MET A 137 20.57 -7.97 -3.72
N ASP A 138 20.26 -8.05 -5.01
CA ASP A 138 21.14 -7.59 -6.08
C ASP A 138 21.06 -6.10 -6.39
N PHE A 139 20.11 -5.38 -5.80
CA PHE A 139 20.01 -3.92 -5.95
C PHE A 139 21.24 -3.18 -5.39
N MET A 140 21.96 -3.79 -4.44
CA MET A 140 23.22 -3.25 -3.89
C MET A 140 24.45 -4.13 -4.15
N ALA A 141 24.27 -5.45 -4.36
CA ALA A 141 25.37 -6.42 -4.35
C ALA A 141 26.29 -6.39 -5.59
N HIS A 142 25.90 -5.76 -6.69
CA HIS A 142 26.75 -5.68 -7.90
C HIS A 142 27.73 -4.50 -7.94
N SER A 143 27.73 -3.65 -6.92
CA SER A 143 28.85 -2.74 -6.72
C SER A 143 29.94 -3.49 -5.95
N SER A 144 30.81 -4.22 -6.66
CA SER A 144 32.06 -4.68 -6.04
C SER A 144 32.72 -3.48 -5.35
N THR A 145 33.38 -3.67 -4.21
CA THR A 145 34.02 -2.54 -3.49
C THR A 145 34.90 -1.71 -4.42
N GLY A 146 35.54 -2.35 -5.42
CA GLY A 146 36.29 -1.69 -6.49
C GLY A 146 35.44 -0.89 -7.49
N HIS A 147 34.26 -1.39 -7.90
CA HIS A 147 33.33 -0.62 -8.74
C HIS A 147 32.72 0.55 -8.00
N MET A 148 32.35 0.37 -6.72
CA MET A 148 31.85 1.45 -5.86
C MET A 148 32.90 2.55 -5.68
N VAL A 149 34.14 2.19 -5.38
CA VAL A 149 35.25 3.15 -5.25
C VAL A 149 35.56 3.82 -6.59
N ARG A 150 35.59 3.09 -7.70
CA ARG A 150 35.85 3.64 -9.04
C ARG A 150 34.73 4.59 -9.50
N HIS A 151 33.47 4.24 -9.26
CA HIS A 151 32.31 5.09 -9.58
C HIS A 151 32.27 6.32 -8.65
N LEU A 152 32.59 6.16 -7.37
CA LEU A 152 32.71 7.27 -6.42
C LEU A 152 33.81 8.25 -6.84
N VAL A 153 34.98 7.74 -7.25
CA VAL A 153 36.10 8.57 -7.72
C VAL A 153 35.79 9.23 -9.08
N ALA A 154 35.05 8.56 -9.96
CA ALA A 154 34.77 9.07 -11.31
C ALA A 154 33.52 9.96 -11.41
N GLN A 155 32.50 9.74 -10.57
CA GLN A 155 31.16 10.33 -10.69
C GLN A 155 30.64 10.93 -9.37
N GLY A 156 31.35 10.71 -8.24
CA GLY A 156 30.92 11.22 -6.93
C GLY A 156 29.76 10.46 -6.29
N THR A 157 29.28 9.38 -6.91
CA THR A 157 28.18 8.55 -6.41
C THR A 157 28.60 7.09 -6.29
N THR A 158 27.93 6.33 -5.44
CA THR A 158 28.23 4.89 -5.22
C THR A 158 27.32 3.97 -6.03
N GLN A 159 26.28 4.51 -6.68
CA GLN A 159 25.19 3.72 -7.27
C GLN A 159 25.00 4.07 -8.75
N ASP A 160 25.11 3.06 -9.60
CA ASP A 160 24.85 3.18 -11.04
C ASP A 160 23.33 3.31 -11.25
N THR A 161 22.92 4.48 -11.74
CA THR A 161 21.49 4.80 -11.94
C THR A 161 20.91 4.05 -13.13
N GLU A 162 21.68 3.80 -14.19
CA GLU A 162 21.19 3.08 -15.38
C GLU A 162 20.93 1.61 -15.04
N PHE A 163 21.86 0.97 -14.32
CA PHE A 163 21.67 -0.38 -13.83
C PHE A 163 20.45 -0.48 -12.91
N PHE A 164 20.30 0.47 -11.99
CA PHE A 164 19.17 0.51 -11.07
C PHE A 164 17.82 0.65 -11.80
N VAL A 165 17.74 1.57 -12.78
CA VAL A 165 16.54 1.77 -13.60
C VAL A 165 16.21 0.51 -14.41
N ALA A 166 17.21 -0.15 -15.01
CA ALA A 166 17.02 -1.39 -15.75
C ALA A 166 16.45 -2.51 -14.87
N LYS A 167 16.92 -2.63 -13.61
CA LYS A 167 16.37 -3.60 -12.65
C LYS A 167 14.94 -3.27 -12.25
N ILE A 168 14.60 -2.00 -12.00
CA ILE A 168 13.22 -1.60 -11.71
C ILE A 168 12.28 -1.91 -12.88
N LYS A 169 12.70 -1.61 -14.11
CA LYS A 169 11.97 -1.96 -15.33
C LYS A 169 11.78 -3.46 -15.51
N ALA A 170 12.80 -4.26 -15.24
CA ALA A 170 12.69 -5.72 -15.28
C ALA A 170 11.68 -6.28 -14.26
N LEU A 171 11.50 -5.60 -13.12
CA LEU A 171 10.56 -6.02 -12.07
C LEU A 171 9.12 -5.52 -12.30
N LEU A 172 8.96 -4.29 -12.76
CA LEU A 172 7.65 -3.65 -12.88
C LEU A 172 7.08 -3.77 -14.31
N GLY A 173 7.95 -3.79 -15.31
CA GLY A 173 7.65 -3.63 -16.73
C GLY A 173 8.31 -2.37 -17.31
N GLU A 174 8.61 -2.39 -18.61
CA GLU A 174 9.35 -1.31 -19.31
C GLU A 174 8.64 0.04 -19.30
N GLU A 175 7.30 0.04 -19.39
CA GLU A 175 6.47 1.25 -19.56
C GLU A 175 5.23 1.21 -18.65
N VAL A 176 5.41 0.89 -17.36
CA VAL A 176 4.29 0.88 -16.41
C VAL A 176 4.05 2.27 -15.82
N THR A 177 2.83 2.77 -15.97
CA THR A 177 2.38 4.00 -15.32
C THR A 177 1.65 3.72 -13.99
N PHE A 178 1.43 4.75 -13.18
CA PHE A 178 0.59 4.66 -11.99
C PHE A 178 -0.85 4.24 -12.31
N ALA A 179 -1.37 4.63 -13.47
CA ALA A 179 -2.70 4.25 -13.91
C ALA A 179 -2.75 2.74 -14.21
N ASP A 180 -1.78 2.22 -14.96
CA ASP A 180 -1.69 0.79 -15.27
C ASP A 180 -1.55 -0.06 -14.01
N ALA A 181 -0.70 0.37 -13.08
CA ALA A 181 -0.53 -0.27 -11.78
C ALA A 181 -1.86 -0.31 -11.00
N TYR A 182 -2.59 0.81 -10.96
CA TYR A 182 -3.89 0.88 -10.29
C TYR A 182 -4.94 -0.01 -10.97
N GLU A 183 -5.03 -0.01 -12.29
CA GLU A 183 -5.96 -0.86 -13.04
C GLU A 183 -5.69 -2.34 -12.82
N ARG A 184 -4.41 -2.74 -12.80
CA ARG A 184 -3.99 -4.12 -12.60
C ARG A 184 -4.20 -4.61 -11.16
N SER A 185 -3.87 -3.79 -10.17
CA SER A 185 -3.78 -4.21 -8.76
C SER A 185 -4.95 -3.79 -7.88
N GLY A 186 -5.68 -2.74 -8.28
CA GLY A 186 -6.68 -2.04 -7.48
C GLY A 186 -6.13 -1.22 -6.31
N LEU A 187 -4.80 -1.15 -6.15
CA LEU A 187 -4.13 -0.40 -5.08
C LEU A 187 -3.77 1.01 -5.55
N VAL A 188 -4.00 1.98 -4.68
CA VAL A 188 -3.53 3.36 -4.87
C VAL A 188 -2.09 3.44 -4.38
N LEU A 189 -1.16 3.63 -5.31
CA LEU A 189 0.27 3.77 -5.03
C LEU A 189 0.63 5.24 -4.82
N ASN A 190 1.36 5.54 -3.74
CA ASN A 190 1.96 6.85 -3.49
C ASN A 190 3.47 6.72 -3.25
N VAL A 191 4.28 7.34 -4.09
CA VAL A 191 5.74 7.36 -3.94
C VAL A 191 6.18 8.73 -3.44
N SER A 192 6.81 8.75 -2.26
CA SER A 192 7.39 9.98 -1.72
C SER A 192 8.72 10.26 -2.41
N VAL A 193 8.84 11.45 -3.00
CA VAL A 193 10.07 11.96 -3.61
C VAL A 193 10.46 13.27 -2.96
N VAL A 194 11.77 13.54 -2.92
CA VAL A 194 12.30 14.85 -2.52
C VAL A 194 12.77 15.54 -3.80
N PRO A 195 12.43 16.82 -4.03
CA PRO A 195 12.90 17.53 -5.21
C PRO A 195 14.43 17.64 -5.21
N ALA A 196 15.03 17.60 -6.40
CA ALA A 196 16.47 17.75 -6.56
C ALA A 196 16.93 19.20 -6.31
N ASP A 197 16.10 20.18 -6.68
CA ASP A 197 16.29 21.60 -6.35
C ASP A 197 15.38 21.99 -5.17
N THR A 198 15.95 22.62 -4.14
CA THR A 198 15.20 23.13 -2.98
C THR A 198 14.24 24.28 -3.32
N ARG A 199 14.32 24.81 -4.53
CA ARG A 199 13.43 25.85 -5.07
C ARG A 199 12.26 25.28 -5.90
N GLU A 200 12.24 23.97 -6.16
CA GLU A 200 11.10 23.35 -6.83
C GLU A 200 9.87 23.33 -5.90
N PRO A 201 8.67 23.68 -6.41
CA PRO A 201 7.45 23.57 -5.63
C PRO A 201 7.15 22.10 -5.30
N ALA A 202 6.48 21.88 -4.17
CA ALA A 202 6.04 20.55 -3.78
C ALA A 202 5.18 19.91 -4.88
N ARG A 203 5.51 18.68 -5.26
CA ARG A 203 4.71 17.88 -6.20
C ARG A 203 3.55 17.27 -5.41
N ILE A 204 2.38 17.91 -5.47
CA ILE A 204 1.12 17.49 -4.83
C ILE A 204 0.33 16.60 -5.77
#